data_AF-A0A662BEG2-F1
#
_entry.id   AF-A0A662BEG2-F1
#
_cell.length_a   1.000
_cell.length_b   1.000
_cell.length_c   1.000
_cell.angle_alpha   90.00
_cell.angle_beta   90.00
_cell.angle_gamma   90.00
#
_symmetry.space_group_name_H-M   'P 1'
#
loop_
_entity.id
_entity.type
_entity.pdbx_description
1 polymer ?
#
loop_
_entity_poly.entity_id
_entity_poly.type
_entity_poly.pdbx_seq_one_letter_code
_entity_poly.pdbx_strand_id
1 'polypeptide(L)'
;MAKNNTDHLFQLVKSLTAAEKRYFKVFVSKGKDQSDAKFIKLFNLIDKFNEFDEAKILETEKSFKASQLSNLKAHLYRQILQSLENYNPDDDVEIKIRNILNNTNLLYNKSLFEQCLKMLEKARQMAEINDKVLLLFEIVEFEKKLLTKSIHADISERMLRLVSESEKILKSIKNTRIFQNLSIKLYSFYLQIGFIRNSDDFDTASRFLYSSLPAFNEDKLSFNEKMFLYHSFTGYYFFIQDSERGYDYAKRWLQLFEDHPEKIIPKIEHYIKAFNNLLTAQFKLFKLKEFDLYS
;
A
#
# COMPACT_ATOMS: atom_id res chain seq x y z
N MET A 1 -22.82 -22.38 -17.68
CA MET A 1 -21.47 -21.76 -17.72
C MET A 1 -20.64 -22.43 -16.65
N ALA A 2 -19.64 -23.23 -17.04
CA ALA A 2 -18.79 -23.95 -16.10
C ALA A 2 -18.01 -22.94 -15.25
N LYS A 3 -18.18 -23.04 -13.94
CA LYS A 3 -17.42 -22.25 -12.97
C LYS A 3 -15.98 -22.72 -13.07
N ASN A 4 -15.13 -22.00 -13.79
CA ASN A 4 -13.68 -22.18 -13.75
C ASN A 4 -13.25 -21.92 -12.31
N ASN A 5 -13.27 -22.97 -11.49
CA ASN A 5 -12.91 -22.93 -10.09
C ASN A 5 -11.38 -22.94 -10.04
N THR A 6 -10.77 -21.83 -10.43
CA THR A 6 -9.31 -21.66 -10.38
C THR A 6 -8.84 -21.83 -8.95
N ASP A 7 -8.07 -22.89 -8.70
CA ASP A 7 -7.52 -23.20 -7.40
C ASP A 7 -6.50 -22.11 -7.00
N HIS A 8 -6.66 -21.55 -5.80
CA HIS A 8 -5.86 -20.42 -5.31
C HIS A 8 -4.37 -20.78 -5.21
N LEU A 9 -4.02 -22.03 -4.90
CA LEU A 9 -2.63 -22.47 -4.86
C LEU A 9 -2.04 -22.53 -6.27
N PHE A 10 -2.81 -22.99 -7.26
CA PHE A 10 -2.36 -22.97 -8.65
C PHE A 10 -2.05 -21.55 -9.12
N GLN A 11 -2.94 -20.59 -8.85
CA GLN A 11 -2.72 -19.18 -9.17
C GLN A 11 -1.45 -18.64 -8.53
N LEU A 12 -1.25 -18.88 -7.22
CA LEU A 12 -0.05 -18.44 -6.51
C LEU A 12 1.22 -19.06 -7.08
N VAL A 13 1.24 -20.36 -7.35
CA VAL A 13 2.43 -21.02 -7.93
C VAL A 13 2.77 -20.44 -9.31
N LYS A 14 1.75 -20.11 -10.11
CA LYS A 14 1.93 -19.55 -11.45
C LYS A 14 2.32 -18.08 -11.45
N SER A 15 1.98 -17.31 -10.42
CA SER A 15 2.41 -15.91 -10.31
C SER A 15 3.88 -15.75 -9.91
N LEU A 16 4.53 -16.78 -9.37
CA LEU A 16 5.93 -16.73 -8.96
C LEU A 16 6.87 -16.55 -10.16
N THR A 17 7.85 -15.67 -10.01
CA THR A 17 9.02 -15.55 -10.88
C THR A 17 9.94 -16.76 -10.75
N ALA A 18 10.83 -16.97 -11.75
CA ALA A 18 11.80 -18.06 -11.69
C ALA A 18 12.71 -17.98 -10.44
N ALA A 19 13.05 -16.77 -10.00
CA ALA A 19 13.89 -16.54 -8.83
C ALA A 19 13.15 -16.90 -7.52
N GLU A 20 11.89 -16.50 -7.37
CA GLU A 20 11.06 -16.87 -6.22
C GLU A 20 10.82 -18.39 -6.14
N LYS A 21 10.56 -19.05 -7.28
CA LYS A 21 10.41 -20.51 -7.35
C LYS A 21 11.69 -21.22 -6.90
N ARG A 22 12.86 -20.71 -7.31
CA ARG A 22 14.15 -21.25 -6.87
C ARG A 22 14.36 -21.05 -5.38
N TYR A 23 14.05 -19.86 -4.87
CA TYR A 23 14.16 -19.56 -3.44
C TYR A 23 13.27 -20.47 -2.60
N PHE A 24 12.01 -20.64 -2.99
CA PHE A 24 11.07 -21.55 -2.32
C PHE A 24 11.62 -22.97 -2.19
N LYS A 25 12.17 -23.53 -3.27
CA LYS A 25 12.77 -24.87 -3.23
C LYS A 25 13.90 -24.96 -2.21
N VAL A 26 14.76 -23.94 -2.12
CA VAL A 26 15.83 -23.86 -1.12
C VAL A 26 15.28 -23.68 0.28
N PHE A 27 14.28 -22.81 0.46
CA PHE A 27 13.63 -22.53 1.73
C PHE A 27 13.06 -23.80 2.37
N VAL A 28 12.32 -24.60 1.59
CA VAL A 28 11.71 -25.85 2.06
C VAL A 28 12.76 -26.95 2.27
N SER A 29 13.81 -27.00 1.44
CA SER A 29 14.88 -28.00 1.58
C SER A 29 15.75 -27.83 2.84
N LYS A 30 15.63 -26.71 3.56
CA LYS A 30 16.31 -26.49 4.84
C LYS A 30 15.59 -27.17 6.01
N GLY A 31 14.31 -27.55 5.84
CA GLY A 31 13.59 -28.37 6.79
C GLY A 31 14.09 -29.82 6.76
N LYS A 32 14.19 -30.46 7.92
CA LYS A 32 14.69 -31.85 8.04
C LYS A 32 13.59 -32.91 7.93
N ASP A 33 12.35 -32.52 7.62
CA ASP A 33 11.20 -33.43 7.68
C ASP A 33 10.88 -34.08 6.34
N GLN A 34 10.46 -35.34 6.36
CA GLN A 34 9.96 -36.04 5.16
C GLN A 34 8.75 -35.35 4.49
N SER A 35 8.04 -34.49 5.22
CA SER A 35 6.93 -33.69 4.69
C SER A 35 7.41 -32.68 3.63
N ASP A 36 8.64 -32.17 3.76
CA ASP A 36 9.25 -31.18 2.86
C ASP A 36 9.40 -31.73 1.44
N ALA A 37 9.72 -33.02 1.30
CA ALA A 37 9.77 -33.70 0.01
C ALA A 37 8.40 -33.78 -0.68
N LYS A 38 7.30 -33.93 0.07
CA LYS A 38 5.94 -33.97 -0.49
C LYS A 38 5.50 -32.59 -0.99
N PHE A 39 5.86 -31.52 -0.28
CA PHE A 39 5.56 -30.15 -0.69
C PHE A 39 6.30 -29.77 -1.97
N ILE A 40 7.60 -30.09 -2.06
CA ILE A 40 8.38 -29.85 -3.28
C ILE A 40 7.81 -30.61 -4.49
N LYS A 41 7.40 -31.87 -4.29
CA LYS A 41 6.74 -32.67 -5.34
C LYS A 41 5.43 -32.04 -5.81
N LEU A 42 4.55 -31.69 -4.89
CA LEU A 42 3.28 -31.05 -5.22
C LEU A 42 3.50 -29.72 -5.95
N PHE A 43 4.44 -28.90 -5.45
CA PHE A 43 4.81 -27.63 -6.07
C PHE A 43 5.27 -27.81 -7.51
N ASN A 44 6.20 -28.75 -7.76
CA ASN A 44 6.73 -29.00 -9.10
C ASN A 44 5.65 -29.51 -10.08
N LEU A 45 4.70 -30.32 -9.60
CA LEU A 45 3.57 -30.77 -10.42
C LEU A 45 2.67 -29.61 -10.82
N ILE A 46 2.27 -28.78 -9.86
CA ILE A 46 1.44 -27.60 -10.09
C ILE A 46 2.15 -26.61 -11.02
N ASP A 47 3.45 -26.38 -10.83
CA ASP A 47 4.25 -25.49 -11.66
C ASP A 47 4.36 -25.99 -13.12
N LYS A 48 4.30 -27.31 -13.35
CA LYS A 48 4.35 -27.89 -14.69
C LYS A 48 3.02 -27.84 -15.43
N PHE A 49 1.89 -27.90 -14.74
CA PHE A 49 0.57 -27.98 -15.38
C PHE A 49 0.11 -26.64 -15.95
N ASN A 50 -0.53 -26.64 -17.12
CA ASN A 50 -1.08 -25.41 -17.72
C ASN A 50 -2.44 -25.04 -17.14
N GLU A 51 -3.18 -26.04 -16.65
CA GLU A 51 -4.48 -25.88 -16.01
C GLU A 51 -4.51 -26.71 -14.73
N PHE A 52 -5.27 -26.25 -13.74
CA PHE A 52 -5.42 -26.98 -12.49
C PHE A 52 -6.36 -28.18 -12.68
N ASP A 53 -5.87 -29.37 -12.36
CA ASP A 53 -6.62 -30.61 -12.42
C ASP A 53 -6.19 -31.53 -11.26
N GLU A 54 -7.06 -31.65 -10.27
CA GLU A 54 -6.78 -32.43 -9.07
C GLU A 54 -6.67 -33.94 -9.34
N ALA A 55 -7.46 -34.45 -10.31
CA ALA A 55 -7.40 -35.85 -10.70
C ALA A 55 -6.03 -36.17 -11.32
N LYS A 56 -5.52 -35.30 -12.20
CA LYS A 56 -4.17 -35.45 -12.78
C LYS A 56 -3.05 -35.44 -11.73
N ILE A 57 -3.17 -34.63 -10.67
CA ILE A 57 -2.21 -34.63 -9.56
C ILE A 57 -2.16 -36.02 -8.90
N LEU A 58 -3.32 -36.58 -8.56
CA LEU A 58 -3.44 -37.89 -7.91
C LEU A 58 -3.06 -39.05 -8.84
N GLU A 59 -3.31 -38.90 -10.14
CA GLU A 59 -2.87 -39.86 -11.15
C GLU A 59 -1.35 -39.88 -11.28
N THR A 60 -0.71 -38.71 -11.26
CA THR A 60 0.73 -38.55 -11.48
C THR A 60 1.57 -38.96 -10.25
N GLU A 61 1.13 -38.62 -9.04
CA GLU A 61 1.88 -38.90 -7.81
C GLU A 61 1.07 -39.76 -6.84
N LYS A 62 1.31 -41.07 -6.92
CA LYS A 62 0.59 -42.09 -6.14
C LYS A 62 0.85 -42.01 -4.63
N SER A 63 1.89 -41.30 -4.18
CA SER A 63 2.10 -41.08 -2.74
C SER A 63 1.11 -40.09 -2.12
N PHE A 64 0.35 -39.35 -2.93
CA PHE A 64 -0.73 -38.48 -2.46
C PHE A 64 -2.05 -39.25 -2.31
N LYS A 65 -2.68 -39.08 -1.15
CA LYS A 65 -4.04 -39.59 -0.90
C LYS A 65 -5.03 -38.47 -1.17
N ALA A 66 -6.12 -38.75 -1.87
CA ALA A 66 -7.18 -37.78 -2.15
C ALA A 66 -7.69 -37.10 -0.86
N SER A 67 -7.87 -37.88 0.22
CA SER A 67 -8.31 -37.37 1.54
C SER A 67 -7.33 -36.40 2.20
N GLN A 68 -6.06 -36.40 1.80
CA GLN A 68 -5.00 -35.55 2.35
C GLN A 68 -4.63 -34.39 1.43
N LEU A 69 -5.08 -34.40 0.19
CA LEU A 69 -4.63 -33.43 -0.81
C LEU A 69 -5.06 -32.01 -0.47
N SER A 70 -6.29 -31.81 0.02
CA SER A 70 -6.76 -30.50 0.49
C SER A 70 -5.84 -29.90 1.57
N ASN A 71 -5.48 -30.71 2.59
CA ASN A 71 -4.54 -30.29 3.62
C ASN A 71 -3.15 -30.02 3.03
N LEU A 72 -2.65 -30.91 2.17
CA LEU A 72 -1.35 -30.75 1.53
C LEU A 72 -1.28 -29.43 0.73
N LYS A 73 -2.35 -29.07 0.01
CA LYS A 73 -2.48 -27.79 -0.69
C LYS A 73 -2.44 -26.61 0.27
N ALA A 74 -3.24 -26.65 1.35
CA ALA A 74 -3.28 -25.56 2.34
C ALA A 74 -1.94 -25.36 3.07
N HIS A 75 -1.21 -26.45 3.33
CA HIS A 75 0.13 -26.39 3.90
C HIS A 75 1.15 -25.83 2.91
N LEU A 76 1.14 -26.30 1.65
CA LEU A 76 2.02 -25.80 0.61
C LEU A 76 1.79 -24.30 0.37
N TYR A 77 0.53 -23.86 0.30
CA TYR A 77 0.18 -22.45 0.17
C TYR A 77 0.82 -21.59 1.27
N ARG A 78 0.69 -22.01 2.54
CA ARG A 78 1.33 -21.32 3.68
C ARG A 78 2.85 -21.30 3.59
N GLN A 79 3.49 -22.41 3.18
CA GLN A 79 4.94 -22.44 3.02
C GLN A 79 5.43 -21.53 1.89
N ILE A 80 4.69 -21.43 0.78
CA ILE A 80 5.02 -20.50 -0.30
C ILE A 80 4.96 -19.07 0.21
N LEU A 81 3.88 -18.68 0.93
CA LEU A 81 3.77 -17.35 1.51
C LEU A 81 4.90 -17.04 2.51
N GLN A 82 5.20 -17.98 3.40
CA GLN A 82 6.30 -17.82 4.35
C GLN A 82 7.65 -17.71 3.62
N SER A 83 7.84 -18.45 2.54
CA SER A 83 9.04 -18.34 1.72
C SER A 83 9.12 -16.99 1.02
N LEU A 84 8.02 -16.46 0.49
CA LEU A 84 7.99 -15.14 -0.15
C LEU A 84 8.29 -14.02 0.85
N GLU A 85 7.73 -14.09 2.05
CA GLU A 85 8.04 -13.17 3.15
C GLU A 85 9.54 -13.15 3.47
N ASN A 86 10.19 -14.33 3.43
CA ASN A 86 11.63 -14.47 3.66
C ASN A 86 12.50 -14.22 2.42
N TYR A 87 11.93 -14.19 1.21
CA TYR A 87 12.67 -13.90 -0.02
C TYR A 87 13.18 -12.46 -0.01
N ASN A 88 12.45 -11.58 0.68
CA ASN A 88 12.82 -10.18 0.94
C ASN A 88 13.30 -9.49 -0.35
N PRO A 89 12.45 -9.38 -1.39
CA PRO A 89 12.82 -8.61 -2.56
C PRO A 89 13.14 -7.18 -2.11
N ASP A 90 14.18 -6.59 -2.70
CA ASP A 90 14.66 -5.29 -2.26
C ASP A 90 13.62 -4.15 -2.38
N ASP A 91 12.51 -4.43 -3.07
CA ASP A 91 11.55 -3.46 -3.55
C ASP A 91 10.42 -3.13 -2.55
N ASP A 92 10.04 -4.04 -1.64
CA ASP A 92 8.94 -3.76 -0.71
C ASP A 92 9.43 -3.20 0.64
N VAL A 93 9.52 -1.88 0.70
CA VAL A 93 9.92 -1.14 1.91
C VAL A 93 8.96 -1.35 3.08
N GLU A 94 7.67 -1.60 2.84
CA GLU A 94 6.70 -1.80 3.92
C GLU A 94 6.91 -3.14 4.60
N ILE A 95 7.13 -4.20 3.82
CA ILE A 95 7.52 -5.52 4.35
C ILE A 95 8.82 -5.39 5.16
N LYS A 96 9.82 -4.66 4.65
CA LYS A 96 11.09 -4.40 5.36
C LYS A 96 10.86 -3.72 6.72
N ILE A 97 10.06 -2.66 6.77
CA ILE A 97 9.74 -1.94 8.01
C ILE A 97 9.00 -2.85 9.00
N ARG A 98 7.99 -3.61 8.53
CA ARG A 98 7.25 -4.55 9.39
C ARG A 98 8.15 -5.64 9.96
N ASN A 99 9.06 -6.17 9.16
CA ASN A 99 10.05 -7.16 9.62
C ASN A 99 10.97 -6.57 10.69
N ILE A 100 11.38 -5.31 10.56
CA ILE A 100 12.14 -4.61 11.61
C ILE A 100 11.28 -4.50 12.89
N LEU A 101 10.02 -4.06 12.80
CA LEU A 101 9.11 -3.95 13.95
C LEU A 101 8.85 -5.30 14.63
N ASN A 102 8.73 -6.39 13.88
CA ASN A 102 8.58 -7.75 14.41
C ASN A 102 9.82 -8.15 15.24
N ASN A 103 11.02 -7.91 14.69
CA ASN A 103 12.26 -8.18 15.40
C ASN A 103 12.42 -7.27 16.64
N THR A 104 12.04 -5.99 16.55
CA THR A 104 12.01 -5.06 17.70
C THR A 104 11.10 -5.60 18.81
N ASN A 105 9.93 -6.14 18.48
CA ASN A 105 9.05 -6.78 19.46
C ASN A 105 9.72 -7.99 20.15
N LEU A 106 10.42 -8.84 19.40
CA LEU A 106 11.14 -9.98 19.96
C LEU A 106 12.23 -9.54 20.94
N LEU A 107 13.01 -8.52 20.58
CA LEU A 107 14.05 -7.94 21.44
C LEU A 107 13.46 -7.27 22.67
N TYR A 108 12.33 -6.56 22.51
CA TYR A 108 11.62 -5.92 23.60
C TYR A 108 11.16 -6.95 24.63
N ASN A 109 10.59 -8.07 24.19
CA ASN A 109 10.17 -9.17 25.06
C ASN A 109 11.35 -9.86 25.78
N LYS A 110 12.57 -9.68 25.26
CA LYS A 110 13.82 -10.16 25.87
C LYS A 110 14.51 -9.08 26.72
N SER A 111 13.87 -7.93 26.92
CA SER A 111 14.42 -6.76 27.64
C SER A 111 15.72 -6.19 27.02
N LEU A 112 15.95 -6.42 25.72
CA LEU A 112 17.13 -5.93 24.99
C LEU A 112 16.89 -4.51 24.43
N PHE A 113 16.61 -3.55 25.30
CA PHE A 113 16.08 -2.22 24.94
C PHE A 113 17.01 -1.37 24.06
N GLU A 114 18.32 -1.42 24.29
CA GLU A 114 19.31 -0.73 23.43
C GLU A 114 19.28 -1.23 21.98
N GLN A 115 19.02 -2.53 21.79
CA GLN A 115 18.89 -3.09 20.45
C GLN A 115 17.56 -2.67 19.81
N CYS A 116 16.48 -2.57 20.60
CA CYS A 116 15.21 -2.02 20.12
C CYS A 116 15.37 -0.60 19.59
N LEU A 117 16.11 0.27 20.30
CA LEU A 117 16.35 1.66 19.87
C LEU A 117 16.99 1.71 18.47
N LYS A 118 18.04 0.93 18.24
CA LYS A 118 18.72 0.85 16.93
C LYS A 118 17.81 0.36 15.82
N MET A 119 16.94 -0.61 16.13
CA MET A 119 15.98 -1.13 15.15
C MET A 119 14.90 -0.09 14.81
N LEU A 120 14.36 0.62 15.81
CA LEU A 120 13.36 1.67 15.62
C LEU A 120 13.92 2.85 14.82
N GLU A 121 15.16 3.27 15.08
CA GLU A 121 15.83 4.31 14.32
C GLU A 121 15.93 3.96 12.82
N LYS A 122 16.33 2.72 12.52
CA LYS A 122 16.38 2.22 11.14
C LYS A 122 14.97 2.18 10.49
N ALA A 123 13.97 1.70 11.22
CA ALA A 123 12.59 1.64 10.72
C ALA A 123 12.04 3.06 10.45
N ARG A 124 12.34 4.01 11.33
CA ARG A 124 11.93 5.41 11.24
C ARG A 124 12.48 6.06 9.97
N GLN A 125 13.79 5.97 9.75
CA GLN A 125 14.42 6.52 8.54
C GLN A 125 13.79 5.95 7.27
N MET A 126 13.56 4.63 7.23
CA MET A 126 12.88 3.99 6.10
C MET A 126 11.44 4.50 5.93
N ALA A 127 10.69 4.66 7.02
CA ALA A 127 9.31 5.13 6.97
C ALA A 127 9.20 6.59 6.53
N GLU A 128 10.10 7.46 6.98
CA GLU A 128 10.14 8.88 6.61
C GLU A 128 10.51 9.07 5.13
N ILE A 129 11.59 8.43 4.67
CA ILE A 129 12.05 8.53 3.28
C ILE A 129 10.96 8.07 2.29
N ASN A 130 10.22 7.02 2.66
CA ASN A 130 9.23 6.39 1.79
C ASN A 130 7.78 6.80 2.09
N ASP A 131 7.58 7.86 2.89
CA ASP A 131 6.27 8.36 3.32
C ASP A 131 5.30 7.31 3.88
N LYS A 132 5.81 6.32 4.62
CA LYS A 132 4.99 5.29 5.27
C LYS A 132 4.42 5.81 6.59
N VAL A 133 3.58 6.85 6.51
CA VAL A 133 3.05 7.60 7.67
C VAL A 133 2.37 6.72 8.73
N LEU A 134 1.64 5.68 8.33
CA LEU A 134 1.03 4.73 9.28
C LEU A 134 2.07 3.92 10.05
N LEU A 135 3.14 3.47 9.38
CA LEU A 135 4.23 2.76 10.04
C LEU A 135 5.05 3.71 10.90
N LEU A 136 5.26 4.96 10.46
CA LEU A 136 5.91 5.98 11.27
C LEU A 136 5.16 6.24 12.57
N PHE A 137 3.82 6.31 12.53
CA PHE A 137 2.99 6.39 13.74
C PHE A 137 3.23 5.19 14.67
N GLU A 138 3.19 3.97 14.13
CA GLU A 138 3.45 2.75 14.91
C GLU A 138 4.85 2.75 15.54
N ILE A 139 5.87 3.20 14.81
CA ILE A 139 7.25 3.34 15.30
C ILE A 139 7.32 4.34 16.46
N VAL A 140 6.71 5.52 16.32
CA VAL A 140 6.67 6.55 17.37
C VAL A 140 5.95 6.04 18.63
N GLU A 141 4.83 5.34 18.47
CA GLU A 141 4.14 4.72 19.61
C GLU A 141 5.01 3.65 20.28
N PHE A 142 5.79 2.90 19.50
CA PHE A 142 6.75 1.95 20.05
C PHE A 142 7.87 2.62 20.82
N GLU A 143 8.42 3.73 20.31
CA GLU A 143 9.43 4.54 21.01
C GLU A 143 8.89 5.10 22.33
N LYS A 144 7.64 5.59 22.35
CA LYS A 144 6.95 6.03 23.58
C LYS A 144 6.87 4.90 24.60
N LYS A 145 6.45 3.71 24.15
CA LYS A 145 6.40 2.50 24.99
C LYS A 145 7.78 2.14 25.53
N LEU A 146 8.81 2.19 24.69
CA LEU A 146 10.18 1.86 25.05
C LEU A 146 10.76 2.83 26.09
N LEU A 147 10.48 4.14 25.98
CA LEU A 147 10.93 5.14 26.95
C LEU A 147 10.47 4.83 28.38
N THR A 148 9.30 4.22 28.56
CA THR A 148 8.82 3.82 29.89
C THR A 148 9.68 2.75 30.57
N LYS A 149 10.63 2.14 29.84
CA LYS A 149 11.54 1.08 30.32
C LYS A 149 12.95 1.57 30.60
N SER A 150 13.27 2.80 30.24
CA SER A 150 14.57 3.44 30.47
C SER A 150 14.44 4.57 31.48
N ILE A 151 15.45 4.80 32.32
CA ILE A 151 15.51 5.97 33.19
C ILE A 151 16.65 6.86 32.66
N HIS A 152 16.28 7.96 32.02
CA HIS A 152 17.20 8.97 31.54
C HIS A 152 16.85 10.34 32.14
N ALA A 153 17.84 11.21 32.32
CA ALA A 153 17.63 12.54 32.88
C ALA A 153 16.71 13.42 32.01
N ASP A 154 16.67 13.17 30.71
CA ASP A 154 15.88 13.92 29.71
C ASP A 154 14.53 13.27 29.37
N ILE A 155 14.11 12.23 30.11
CA ILE A 155 12.94 11.40 29.77
C ILE A 155 11.67 12.24 29.56
N SER A 156 11.44 13.24 30.41
CA SER A 156 10.26 14.12 30.33
C SER A 156 10.23 14.91 29.03
N GLU A 157 11.38 15.48 28.64
CA GLU A 157 11.47 16.27 27.41
C GLU A 157 11.29 15.36 26.18
N ARG A 158 11.96 14.21 26.17
CA ARG A 158 11.86 13.24 25.07
C ARG A 158 10.45 12.69 24.93
N MET A 159 9.77 12.41 26.03
CA MET A 159 8.37 11.99 26.03
C MET A 159 7.46 13.06 25.42
N LEU A 160 7.59 14.33 25.84
CA LEU A 160 6.80 15.44 25.30
C LEU A 160 7.01 15.61 23.78
N ARG A 161 8.25 15.46 23.30
CA ARG A 161 8.55 15.50 21.87
C ARG A 161 7.81 14.39 21.11
N LEU A 162 7.90 13.14 21.58
CA LEU A 162 7.22 12.02 20.92
C LEU A 162 5.69 12.11 20.99
N VAL A 163 5.13 12.62 22.09
CA VAL A 163 3.67 12.87 22.18
C VAL A 163 3.26 13.91 21.13
N SER A 164 3.95 15.05 21.07
CA SER A 164 3.67 16.08 20.07
C SER A 164 3.81 15.55 18.64
N GLU A 165 4.83 14.73 18.38
CA GLU A 165 5.04 14.09 17.09
C GLU A 165 3.90 13.13 16.72
N SER A 166 3.51 12.23 17.65
CA SER A 166 2.41 11.28 17.43
C SER A 166 1.10 11.99 17.07
N GLU A 167 0.79 13.12 17.73
CA GLU A 167 -0.40 13.92 17.45
C GLU A 167 -0.35 14.57 16.07
N LYS A 168 0.82 15.09 15.66
CA LYS A 168 1.02 15.64 14.31
C LYS A 168 0.83 14.56 13.23
N ILE A 169 1.42 13.38 13.43
CA ILE A 169 1.29 12.25 12.50
C ILE A 169 -0.17 11.81 12.41
N LEU A 170 -0.85 11.65 13.54
CA LEU A 170 -2.27 11.26 13.59
C LEU A 170 -3.16 12.28 12.87
N LYS A 171 -2.90 13.57 13.03
CA LYS A 171 -3.58 14.64 12.29
C LYS A 171 -3.37 14.51 10.79
N SER A 172 -2.13 14.27 10.35
CA SER A 172 -1.81 14.05 8.93
C SER A 172 -2.52 12.82 8.35
N ILE A 173 -2.57 11.71 9.10
CA ILE A 173 -3.31 10.51 8.73
C ILE A 173 -4.80 10.83 8.58
N LYS A 174 -5.39 11.54 9.55
CA LYS A 174 -6.80 11.93 9.51
C LYS A 174 -7.13 12.78 8.29
N ASN A 175 -6.33 13.81 8.00
CA ASN A 175 -6.52 14.67 6.82
C ASN A 175 -6.43 13.85 5.53
N THR A 176 -5.39 13.04 5.38
CA THR A 176 -5.20 12.16 4.22
C THR A 176 -6.41 11.25 3.99
N ARG A 177 -6.94 10.62 5.06
CA ARG A 177 -8.12 9.76 4.98
C ARG A 177 -9.37 10.51 4.55
N ILE A 178 -9.55 11.73 5.06
CA ILE A 178 -10.69 12.56 4.67
C ILE A 178 -10.65 12.84 3.17
N PHE A 179 -9.50 13.29 2.65
CA PHE A 179 -9.36 13.60 1.22
C PHE A 179 -9.53 12.34 0.35
N GLN A 180 -8.90 11.23 0.70
CA GLN A 180 -9.10 9.94 0.00
C GLN A 180 -10.58 9.52 -0.04
N ASN A 181 -11.26 9.58 1.11
CA ASN A 181 -12.65 9.17 1.22
C ASN A 181 -13.56 10.08 0.40
N LEU A 182 -13.27 11.38 0.35
CA LEU A 182 -13.98 12.32 -0.51
C LEU A 182 -13.85 11.93 -1.99
N SER A 183 -12.63 11.64 -2.48
CA SER A 183 -12.41 11.17 -3.85
C SER A 183 -13.23 9.91 -4.16
N ILE A 184 -13.25 8.93 -3.23
CA ILE A 184 -14.00 7.68 -3.40
C ILE A 184 -15.51 7.93 -3.44
N LYS A 185 -16.03 8.78 -2.55
CA LYS A 185 -17.46 9.14 -2.53
C LYS A 185 -17.90 9.81 -3.83
N LEU A 186 -17.10 10.77 -4.32
CA LEU A 186 -17.37 11.46 -5.59
C LEU A 186 -17.35 10.50 -6.77
N TYR A 187 -16.34 9.62 -6.84
CA TYR A 187 -16.25 8.62 -7.90
C TYR A 187 -17.41 7.62 -7.86
N SER A 188 -17.77 7.13 -6.66
CA SER A 188 -18.93 6.25 -6.47
C SER A 188 -20.22 6.91 -6.93
N PHE A 189 -20.39 8.20 -6.67
CA PHE A 189 -21.59 8.93 -7.08
C PHE A 189 -21.61 9.18 -8.60
N TYR A 190 -20.47 9.55 -9.20
CA TYR A 190 -20.31 9.63 -10.65
C TYR A 190 -20.68 8.31 -11.35
N LEU A 191 -20.27 7.16 -10.82
CA LEU A 191 -20.64 5.85 -11.39
C LEU A 191 -22.16 5.58 -11.36
N GLN A 192 -22.88 6.18 -10.41
CA GLN A 192 -24.33 6.00 -10.29
C GLN A 192 -25.12 6.88 -11.24
N ILE A 193 -24.73 8.16 -11.39
CA ILE A 193 -25.54 9.15 -12.11
C ILE A 193 -24.91 9.66 -13.42
N GLY A 194 -23.66 9.29 -13.71
CA GLY A 194 -22.86 9.94 -14.74
C GLY A 194 -22.48 11.36 -14.32
N PHE A 195 -22.49 12.32 -15.24
CA PHE A 195 -22.28 13.73 -14.89
C PHE A 195 -23.52 14.33 -14.22
N ILE A 196 -23.29 15.35 -13.37
CA ILE A 196 -24.33 16.15 -12.71
C ILE A 196 -25.26 16.77 -13.75
N ARG A 197 -26.57 16.61 -13.57
CA ARG A 197 -27.60 17.03 -14.54
C ARG A 197 -28.62 18.03 -13.99
N ASN A 198 -28.71 18.14 -12.67
CA ASN A 198 -29.67 18.99 -11.97
C ASN A 198 -29.08 19.58 -10.67
N SER A 199 -29.85 20.45 -10.01
CA SER A 199 -29.47 21.08 -8.74
C SER A 199 -29.27 20.08 -7.61
N ASP A 200 -30.09 19.03 -7.55
CA ASP A 200 -30.06 18.06 -6.44
C ASP A 200 -28.77 17.23 -6.46
N ASP A 201 -28.32 16.84 -7.66
CA ASP A 201 -27.03 16.18 -7.89
C ASP A 201 -25.88 17.10 -7.46
N PHE A 202 -25.94 18.38 -7.83
CA PHE A 202 -24.94 19.38 -7.47
C PHE A 202 -24.88 19.60 -5.95
N ASP A 203 -26.02 19.74 -5.29
CA ASP A 203 -26.11 19.92 -3.85
C ASP A 203 -25.63 18.67 -3.10
N THR A 204 -25.85 17.48 -3.65
CA THR A 204 -25.33 16.23 -3.10
C THR A 204 -23.81 16.17 -3.21
N ALA A 205 -23.24 16.47 -4.38
CA ALA A 205 -21.79 16.51 -4.58
C ALA A 205 -21.12 17.58 -3.71
N SER A 206 -21.71 18.78 -3.65
CA SER A 206 -21.26 19.89 -2.81
C SER A 206 -21.27 19.51 -1.33
N ARG A 207 -22.35 18.84 -0.86
CA ARG A 207 -22.41 18.34 0.52
C ARG A 207 -21.29 17.34 0.80
N PHE A 208 -20.96 16.42 -0.11
CA PHE A 208 -19.83 15.51 0.10
C PHE A 208 -18.53 16.26 0.33
N LEU A 209 -18.25 17.31 -0.44
CA LEU A 209 -17.08 18.16 -0.27
C LEU A 209 -17.12 18.91 1.07
N TYR A 210 -18.09 19.80 1.25
CA TYR A 210 -18.10 20.75 2.36
C TYR A 210 -18.37 20.13 3.73
N SER A 211 -19.09 18.99 3.80
CA SER A 211 -19.30 18.28 5.08
C SER A 211 -18.12 17.41 5.48
N SER A 212 -17.27 17.02 4.53
CA SER A 212 -16.14 16.11 4.82
C SER A 212 -14.87 16.88 5.19
N LEU A 213 -14.63 18.05 4.60
CA LEU A 213 -13.36 18.77 4.75
C LEU A 213 -13.17 19.35 6.17
N PRO A 214 -12.02 19.09 6.84
CA PRO A 214 -11.70 19.73 8.09
C PRO A 214 -11.25 21.17 7.85
N ALA A 215 -11.11 21.97 8.91
CA ALA A 215 -10.29 23.17 8.82
C ALA A 215 -8.82 22.78 8.59
N PHE A 216 -8.24 23.20 7.47
CA PHE A 216 -6.84 22.97 7.14
C PHE A 216 -6.17 24.24 6.61
N ASN A 217 -4.85 24.30 6.75
CA ASN A 217 -4.00 25.29 6.09
C ASN A 217 -3.14 24.53 5.08
N GLU A 218 -3.35 24.80 3.79
CA GLU A 218 -2.70 24.11 2.68
C GLU A 218 -1.17 24.14 2.79
N ASP A 219 -0.57 25.26 3.21
CA ASP A 219 0.89 25.41 3.33
C ASP A 219 1.50 24.50 4.40
N LYS A 220 0.70 24.11 5.40
CA LYS A 220 1.13 23.23 6.50
C LYS A 220 0.88 21.75 6.22
N LEU A 221 0.26 21.41 5.10
CA LEU A 221 0.02 20.03 4.72
C LEU A 221 1.31 19.37 4.21
N SER A 222 1.49 18.11 4.58
CA SER A 222 2.51 17.25 3.99
C SER A 222 2.26 17.00 2.50
N PHE A 223 3.28 16.49 1.80
CA PHE A 223 3.16 16.06 0.41
C PHE A 223 1.94 15.17 0.16
N ASN A 224 1.76 14.12 0.97
CA ASN A 224 0.63 13.19 0.81
C ASN A 224 -0.71 13.87 1.01
N GLU A 225 -0.83 14.72 2.03
CA GLU A 225 -2.06 15.47 2.29
C GLU A 225 -2.41 16.38 1.11
N LYS A 226 -1.44 17.15 0.59
CA LYS A 226 -1.62 17.98 -0.61
C LYS A 226 -2.00 17.15 -1.83
N MET A 227 -1.31 16.04 -2.06
CA MET A 227 -1.58 15.14 -3.19
C MET A 227 -3.02 14.64 -3.18
N PHE A 228 -3.52 14.15 -2.05
CA PHE A 228 -4.91 13.69 -1.94
C PHE A 228 -5.92 14.83 -1.94
N LEU A 229 -5.58 15.99 -1.38
CA LEU A 229 -6.39 17.20 -1.48
C LEU A 229 -6.60 17.58 -2.94
N TYR A 230 -5.52 17.76 -3.71
CA TYR A 230 -5.58 18.20 -5.10
C TYR A 230 -6.28 17.17 -5.99
N HIS A 231 -6.05 15.88 -5.77
CA HIS A 231 -6.79 14.82 -6.45
C HIS A 231 -8.30 14.93 -6.20
N SER A 232 -8.71 15.16 -4.95
CA SER A 232 -10.13 15.26 -4.58
C SER A 232 -10.81 16.48 -5.20
N PHE A 233 -10.14 17.64 -5.15
CA PHE A 233 -10.67 18.87 -5.72
C PHE A 233 -10.71 18.82 -7.25
N THR A 234 -9.69 18.25 -7.90
CA THR A 234 -9.70 18.01 -9.36
C THR A 234 -10.89 17.14 -9.75
N GLY A 235 -11.10 16.02 -9.06
CA GLY A 235 -12.23 15.12 -9.31
C GLY A 235 -13.58 15.79 -9.08
N TYR A 236 -13.71 16.57 -8.00
CA TYR A 236 -14.92 17.34 -7.70
C TYR A 236 -15.26 18.34 -8.80
N TYR A 237 -14.30 19.18 -9.22
CA TYR A 237 -14.55 20.22 -10.21
C TYR A 237 -14.88 19.65 -11.59
N PHE A 238 -14.19 18.59 -12.02
CA PHE A 238 -14.56 17.92 -13.26
C PHE A 238 -15.93 17.24 -13.19
N PHE A 239 -16.31 16.73 -12.02
CA PHE A 239 -17.62 16.12 -11.83
C PHE A 239 -18.76 17.15 -11.91
N ILE A 240 -18.57 18.35 -11.36
CA ILE A 240 -19.51 19.48 -11.53
C ILE A 240 -19.31 20.26 -12.85
N GLN A 241 -18.46 19.74 -13.75
CA GLN A 241 -18.14 20.31 -15.06
C GLN A 241 -17.48 21.70 -15.03
N ASP A 242 -16.91 22.09 -13.90
CA ASP A 242 -16.10 23.30 -13.76
C ASP A 242 -14.67 23.04 -14.22
N SER A 243 -14.42 23.25 -15.51
CA SER A 243 -13.13 22.93 -16.12
C SER A 243 -12.02 23.90 -15.71
N GLU A 244 -12.35 25.16 -15.37
CA GLU A 244 -11.37 26.17 -14.95
C GLU A 244 -10.77 25.82 -13.58
N ARG A 245 -11.61 25.60 -12.57
CA ARG A 245 -11.11 25.22 -11.24
C ARG A 245 -10.50 23.82 -11.24
N GLY A 246 -11.01 22.92 -12.08
CA GLY A 246 -10.39 21.62 -12.31
C GLY A 246 -8.97 21.72 -12.90
N TYR A 247 -8.74 22.62 -13.86
CA TYR A 247 -7.41 22.92 -14.39
C TYR A 247 -6.46 23.41 -13.29
N ASP A 248 -6.91 24.37 -12.46
CA ASP A 248 -6.07 24.97 -11.43
C ASP A 248 -5.56 23.92 -10.42
N TYR A 249 -6.44 23.03 -9.96
CA TYR A 249 -6.07 21.97 -9.03
C TYR A 249 -5.24 20.86 -9.69
N ALA A 250 -5.54 20.49 -10.94
CA ALA A 250 -4.72 19.53 -11.68
C ALA A 250 -3.29 20.05 -11.89
N LYS A 251 -3.13 21.36 -12.18
CA LYS A 251 -1.84 22.01 -12.32
C LYS A 251 -1.06 22.03 -11.02
N ARG A 252 -1.70 22.41 -9.90
CA ARG A 252 -1.07 22.33 -8.55
C ARG A 252 -0.67 20.91 -8.19
N TRP A 253 -1.46 19.92 -8.60
CA TRP A 253 -1.15 18.53 -8.36
C TRP A 253 0.09 18.07 -9.14
N LEU A 254 0.20 18.45 -10.41
CA LEU A 254 1.40 18.15 -11.20
C LEU A 254 2.62 18.89 -10.64
N GLN A 255 2.48 20.19 -10.34
CA GLN A 255 3.55 21.01 -9.75
C GLN A 255 4.08 20.41 -8.44
N LEU A 256 3.20 19.87 -7.59
CA LEU A 256 3.60 19.20 -6.35
C LEU A 256 4.59 18.04 -6.60
N PHE A 257 4.45 17.32 -7.71
CA PHE A 257 5.40 16.27 -8.09
C PHE A 257 6.67 16.82 -8.75
N GLU A 258 6.55 17.91 -9.52
CA GLU A 258 7.72 18.59 -10.12
C GLU A 258 8.62 19.22 -9.04
N ASP A 259 8.03 19.72 -7.95
CA ASP A 259 8.73 20.25 -6.78
C ASP A 259 9.38 19.13 -5.94
N HIS A 260 8.92 17.89 -6.11
CA HIS A 260 9.35 16.70 -5.34
C HIS A 260 9.61 15.49 -6.27
N PRO A 261 10.60 15.58 -7.18
CA PRO A 261 10.83 14.56 -8.20
C PRO A 261 11.15 13.18 -7.63
N GLU A 262 11.70 13.10 -6.41
CA GLU A 262 11.95 11.86 -5.68
C GLU A 262 10.67 11.07 -5.36
N LYS A 263 9.50 11.72 -5.40
CA LYS A 263 8.19 11.12 -5.12
C LYS A 263 7.51 10.56 -6.37
N ILE A 264 8.01 10.83 -7.57
CA ILE A 264 7.36 10.42 -8.84
C ILE A 264 7.36 8.89 -8.97
N ILE A 265 8.52 8.23 -8.94
CA ILE A 265 8.60 6.77 -9.12
C ILE A 265 7.81 6.02 -8.02
N PRO A 266 7.96 6.33 -6.72
CA PRO A 266 7.20 5.65 -5.67
C PRO A 266 5.67 5.82 -5.76
N LYS A 267 5.19 6.85 -6.46
CA LYS A 267 3.76 7.21 -6.56
C LYS A 267 3.34 7.43 -8.01
N ILE A 268 3.92 6.65 -8.93
CA ILE A 268 3.79 6.88 -10.38
C ILE A 268 2.34 6.91 -10.87
N GLU A 269 1.46 6.10 -10.27
CA GLU A 269 0.03 6.10 -10.59
C GLU A 269 -0.63 7.46 -10.32
N HIS A 270 -0.28 8.13 -9.21
CA HIS A 270 -0.80 9.46 -8.88
C HIS A 270 -0.23 10.54 -9.78
N TYR A 271 1.06 10.44 -10.14
CA TYR A 271 1.69 11.36 -11.08
C TYR A 271 1.01 11.29 -12.45
N ILE A 272 0.83 10.08 -13.00
CA ILE A 272 0.13 9.86 -14.28
C ILE A 272 -1.31 10.39 -14.22
N LYS A 273 -2.01 10.19 -13.10
CA LYS A 273 -3.36 10.74 -12.90
C LYS A 273 -3.36 12.27 -12.89
N ALA A 274 -2.45 12.91 -12.18
CA ALA A 274 -2.33 14.38 -12.17
C ALA A 274 -2.12 14.92 -13.58
N PHE A 275 -1.17 14.31 -14.30
CA PHE A 275 -0.83 14.64 -15.67
C PHE A 275 -2.02 14.49 -16.64
N ASN A 276 -2.68 13.33 -16.65
CA ASN A 276 -3.83 13.07 -17.51
C ASN A 276 -5.01 14.02 -17.24
N ASN A 277 -5.24 14.36 -15.97
CA ASN A 277 -6.28 15.32 -15.59
C ASN A 277 -5.94 16.73 -16.09
N LEU A 278 -4.67 17.14 -16.02
CA LEU A 278 -4.23 18.44 -16.54
C LEU A 278 -4.42 18.52 -18.06
N LEU A 279 -3.98 17.49 -18.80
CA LEU A 279 -4.17 17.41 -20.25
C LEU A 279 -5.67 17.47 -20.63
N THR A 280 -6.51 16.75 -19.89
CA THR A 280 -7.98 16.78 -20.09
C THR A 280 -8.54 18.19 -19.90
N ALA A 281 -8.07 18.92 -18.88
CA ALA A 281 -8.52 20.28 -18.62
C ALA A 281 -8.03 21.27 -19.67
N GLN A 282 -6.75 21.17 -20.07
CA GLN A 282 -6.17 22.00 -21.12
C GLN A 282 -6.90 21.83 -22.45
N PHE A 283 -7.23 20.59 -22.81
CA PHE A 283 -8.04 20.28 -23.99
C PHE A 283 -9.43 20.94 -23.92
N LYS A 284 -10.15 20.76 -22.81
CA LYS A 284 -11.50 21.35 -22.61
C LYS A 284 -11.49 22.88 -22.63
N LEU A 285 -10.40 23.51 -22.20
CA LEU A 285 -10.24 24.97 -22.15
C LEU A 285 -9.56 25.56 -23.40
N PHE A 286 -9.32 24.75 -24.44
CA PHE A 286 -8.60 25.15 -25.65
C PHE A 286 -7.20 25.76 -25.39
N LYS A 287 -6.53 25.37 -24.31
CA LYS A 287 -5.16 25.79 -23.97
C LYS A 287 -4.10 24.99 -24.75
N LEU A 288 -4.24 24.92 -26.07
CA LEU A 288 -3.47 24.04 -26.96
C LEU A 288 -1.95 24.31 -26.94
N LYS A 289 -1.53 25.58 -26.79
CA LYS A 289 -0.10 25.92 -26.69
C LYS A 289 0.59 25.37 -25.43
N GLU A 290 -0.17 25.13 -24.36
CA GLU A 290 0.34 24.51 -23.13
C GLU A 290 0.25 22.98 -23.17
N PHE A 291 -0.54 22.43 -24.09
CA PHE A 291 -0.70 20.99 -24.32
C PHE A 291 0.53 20.41 -25.05
N ASP A 292 1.08 21.15 -26.02
CA ASP A 292 2.27 20.76 -26.79
C ASP A 292 3.57 20.71 -25.96
N LEU A 293 3.62 21.38 -24.80
CA LEU A 293 4.79 21.34 -23.91
C LEU A 293 5.00 19.97 -23.26
N TYR A 294 3.98 19.12 -23.28
CA TYR A 294 3.93 17.85 -22.56
C TYR A 294 3.49 16.66 -23.44
N SER A 295 3.30 16.87 -24.75
CA SER A 295 2.98 15.84 -25.76
C SER A 295 4.25 15.29 -26.41
#